data_AF-A0A1F3LPN7-F1
#
_entry.id   AF-A0A1F3LPN7-F1
#
_cell.length_a   1.000
_cell.length_b   1.000
_cell.length_c   1.000
_cell.angle_alpha   90.00
_cell.angle_beta   90.00
_cell.angle_gamma   90.00
#
_symmetry.space_group_name_H-M   'P 1'
#
loop_
_entity.id
_entity.type
_entity.pdbx_description
1 polymer ?
#
loop_
_entity_poly.entity_id
_entity_poly.type
_entity_poly.pdbx_seq_one_letter_code
_entity_poly.pdbx_strand_id
1 'polypeptide(L)'
;MYYDGIQKIIIGGTSTYSSTGGYARLSVIGTGGQYGGLSLAQFDANANGCTNYIVKSRGAYIGSHVAVLAGDKVWSNIAEASDGSNFVRGARYDIEIDINSISGIVPMRHVWQTMNSSGTIAERMRLTSRGALLLNTSIDNEIDALQIVGSVSATSTLKATSGMFSNLTAGYIPSNTASGLANSIILQSNGTNINTEAPEYNIRVFTSGFQPSGTTCPVGNYIAGLTFRHGLAAVYESQLAFSTNENLYLRAIVNGVLGGWKQVWHSGNSNLSTVNWSANNITASSAINASSYQFAGTELKLDAHKSGSLGAYGTVYVSGGASSTPIWVAKSSIDIINFGSGSATLGQIPVANGSGGLLFATPSLEDLSDVEWSGTKLNNQLLRFNSTSGKWYNWTHNFQIDSLKFEGNYLKIYENSQAEPDSVYIESGVQDNAVTYNKLANEFKRKSTVTSSVDLSADAIGTISLSANTTFTFSNLQVNKTYTLILDTNGYTPTFPAYCTKTTGSLDVLGDYIYYIDFRCFNASSGSEEILYTVFHRKNP
;
A
#
# COMPACT_ATOMS: atom_id res chain seq x y z
N MET A 1 -3.93 -52.09 84.45
CA MET A 1 -2.75 -51.95 83.58
C MET A 1 -2.00 -53.27 83.64
N TYR A 2 -1.85 -53.96 82.51
CA TYR A 2 -1.13 -55.23 82.43
C TYR A 2 0.24 -55.00 81.80
N TYR A 3 1.28 -55.53 82.44
CA TYR A 3 2.63 -55.61 81.88
C TYR A 3 2.84 -57.03 81.35
N ASP A 4 3.04 -57.19 80.04
CA ASP A 4 3.47 -58.50 79.53
C ASP A 4 4.96 -58.71 79.85
N GLY A 5 5.42 -59.97 79.85
CA GLY A 5 6.82 -60.32 80.08
C GLY A 5 7.82 -59.76 79.04
N ILE A 6 7.36 -58.92 78.12
CA ILE A 6 8.10 -58.32 76.99
C ILE A 6 7.96 -56.78 77.01
N GLN A 7 7.68 -56.19 78.18
CA GLN A 7 7.65 -54.73 78.42
C GLN A 7 6.53 -53.96 77.68
N LYS A 8 5.38 -54.57 77.40
CA LYS A 8 4.21 -53.84 76.88
C LYS A 8 3.29 -53.35 78.00
N ILE A 9 2.63 -52.22 77.77
CA ILE A 9 1.59 -51.64 78.62
C ILE A 9 0.25 -51.79 77.92
N ILE A 10 -0.67 -52.52 78.56
CA ILE A 10 -2.05 -52.70 78.07
C ILE A 10 -3.03 -52.11 79.08
N ILE A 11 -3.93 -51.26 78.59
CA ILE A 11 -5.01 -50.61 79.34
C ILE A 11 -6.34 -51.07 78.76
N GLY A 12 -7.21 -51.66 79.60
CA GLY A 12 -8.58 -52.08 79.24
C GLY A 12 -8.73 -53.44 78.53
N GLY A 13 -7.66 -54.23 78.43
CA GLY A 13 -7.68 -55.62 77.92
C GLY A 13 -6.58 -56.51 78.51
N THR A 14 -6.58 -57.80 78.18
CA THR A 14 -5.60 -58.80 78.65
C THR A 14 -4.58 -59.22 77.58
N SER A 15 -4.79 -58.84 76.33
CA SER A 15 -3.90 -59.13 75.20
C SER A 15 -3.70 -57.89 74.33
N THR A 16 -2.54 -57.78 73.68
CA THR A 16 -2.26 -56.69 72.75
C THR A 16 -3.20 -56.82 71.55
N TYR A 17 -3.83 -55.73 71.16
CA TYR A 17 -4.53 -55.67 69.88
C TYR A 17 -3.53 -55.49 68.74
N SER A 18 -3.58 -56.37 67.73
CA SER A 18 -2.81 -56.23 66.50
C SER A 18 -3.70 -55.65 65.40
N SER A 19 -3.50 -54.38 65.06
CA SER A 19 -3.91 -53.83 63.76
C SER A 19 -2.91 -54.22 62.66
N THR A 20 -3.25 -53.98 61.39
CA THR A 20 -2.45 -54.40 60.24
C THR A 20 -1.04 -53.79 60.27
N GLY A 21 -0.07 -54.51 60.83
CA GLY A 21 1.36 -54.26 60.65
C GLY A 21 2.25 -54.11 61.89
N GLY A 22 1.76 -54.32 63.13
CA GLY A 22 2.70 -54.37 64.27
C GLY A 22 2.07 -54.45 65.65
N TYR A 23 2.91 -54.77 66.64
CA TYR A 23 2.56 -54.75 68.06
C TYR A 23 2.97 -53.41 68.67
N ALA A 24 1.99 -52.63 69.13
CA ALA A 24 2.27 -51.42 69.90
C ALA A 24 2.75 -51.78 71.32
N ARG A 25 3.77 -51.07 71.82
CA ARG A 25 4.19 -51.20 73.22
C ARG A 25 3.19 -50.58 74.20
N LEU A 26 2.38 -49.63 73.75
CA LEU A 26 1.26 -49.07 74.49
C LEU A 26 -0.02 -49.35 73.72
N SER A 27 -1.00 -50.00 74.37
CA SER A 27 -2.31 -50.27 73.78
C SER A 27 -3.41 -49.86 74.77
N VAL A 28 -4.36 -49.05 74.29
CA VAL A 28 -5.56 -48.66 75.02
C VAL A 28 -6.74 -49.24 74.26
N ILE A 29 -7.49 -50.13 74.90
CA ILE A 29 -8.57 -50.92 74.31
C ILE A 29 -9.79 -50.79 75.21
N GLY A 30 -10.99 -50.67 74.65
CA GLY A 30 -12.21 -50.70 75.43
C GLY A 30 -13.42 -51.10 74.59
N THR A 31 -14.47 -51.54 75.26
CA THR A 31 -15.75 -51.89 74.65
C THR A 31 -16.78 -50.81 74.98
N GLY A 32 -17.25 -50.09 73.95
CA GLY A 32 -18.19 -48.96 74.10
C GLY A 32 -17.52 -47.59 73.91
N GLY A 33 -18.33 -46.59 73.52
CA GLY A 33 -17.85 -45.30 73.00
C GLY A 33 -17.01 -44.43 73.96
N GLN A 34 -16.91 -44.80 75.25
CA GLN A 34 -16.20 -44.03 76.27
C GLN A 34 -14.86 -44.66 76.71
N TYR A 35 -14.57 -45.90 76.32
CA TYR A 35 -13.54 -46.72 77.00
C TYR A 35 -12.25 -46.98 76.20
N GLY A 36 -12.12 -46.43 74.98
CA GLY A 36 -10.97 -46.66 74.08
C GLY A 36 -10.13 -45.42 73.73
N GLY A 37 -10.23 -44.33 74.50
CA GLY A 37 -9.59 -43.04 74.17
C GLY A 37 -8.23 -42.82 74.84
N LEU A 38 -7.39 -42.00 74.20
CA LEU A 38 -6.19 -41.40 74.80
C LEU A 38 -6.41 -39.88 74.92
N SER A 39 -6.24 -39.34 76.12
CA SER A 39 -6.33 -37.90 76.38
C SER A 39 -4.99 -37.33 76.84
N LEU A 40 -4.58 -36.21 76.25
CA LEU A 40 -3.47 -35.38 76.69
C LEU A 40 -4.05 -34.01 77.06
N ALA A 41 -4.02 -33.66 78.34
CA ALA A 41 -4.63 -32.42 78.84
C ALA A 41 -3.68 -31.70 79.82
N GLN A 42 -3.61 -30.38 79.70
CA GLN A 42 -2.85 -29.48 80.56
C GLN A 42 -3.79 -28.37 81.00
N PHE A 43 -3.84 -28.13 82.31
CA PHE A 43 -4.64 -27.07 82.91
C PHE A 43 -3.67 -26.09 83.55
N ASP A 44 -3.30 -25.07 82.77
CA ASP A 44 -2.27 -24.10 83.16
C ASP A 44 -2.63 -22.71 82.62
N ALA A 45 -2.28 -21.66 83.35
CA ALA A 45 -2.63 -20.27 83.04
C ALA A 45 -1.49 -19.57 82.27
N ASN A 46 -0.99 -20.22 81.21
CA ASN A 46 0.04 -19.66 80.33
C ASN A 46 -0.26 -19.97 78.86
N ALA A 47 0.63 -19.53 77.96
CA ALA A 47 0.45 -19.67 76.52
C ALA A 47 0.85 -21.06 75.97
N ASN A 48 1.35 -21.97 76.80
CA ASN A 48 1.80 -23.29 76.36
C ASN A 48 0.63 -24.29 76.32
N GLY A 49 0.74 -25.30 75.44
CA GLY A 49 -0.22 -26.39 75.35
C GLY A 49 0.43 -27.76 75.50
N CYS A 50 -0.38 -28.82 75.53
CA CYS A 50 0.11 -30.19 75.49
C CYS A 50 0.83 -30.48 74.16
N THR A 51 2.01 -31.11 74.24
CA THR A 51 2.81 -31.47 73.07
C THR A 51 2.94 -32.98 72.93
N ASN A 52 2.75 -33.49 71.71
CA ASN A 52 3.12 -34.85 71.34
C ASN A 52 4.43 -34.81 70.54
N TYR A 53 5.51 -35.37 71.10
CA TYR A 53 6.81 -35.42 70.45
C TYR A 53 7.00 -36.74 69.72
N ILE A 54 7.30 -36.64 68.42
CA ILE A 54 7.50 -37.79 67.55
C ILE A 54 8.83 -37.59 66.86
N VAL A 55 9.77 -38.51 67.10
CA VAL A 55 11.14 -38.38 66.63
C VAL A 55 11.53 -39.65 65.87
N LYS A 56 12.17 -39.48 64.72
CA LYS A 56 12.72 -40.57 63.92
C LYS A 56 14.20 -40.33 63.67
N SER A 57 15.00 -41.37 63.88
CA SER A 57 16.40 -41.48 63.45
C SER A 57 16.54 -42.77 62.65
N ARG A 58 17.44 -42.83 61.67
CA ARG A 58 17.83 -44.10 61.03
C ARG A 58 18.87 -44.89 61.83
N GLY A 59 19.38 -44.32 62.92
CA GLY A 59 20.38 -44.96 63.76
C GLY A 59 19.84 -46.22 64.44
N ALA A 60 20.67 -47.25 64.53
CA ALA A 60 20.29 -48.55 65.09
C ALA A 60 20.16 -48.55 66.63
N TYR A 61 20.60 -47.48 67.30
CA TYR A 61 20.64 -47.38 68.76
C TYR A 61 19.89 -46.15 69.26
N ILE A 62 19.24 -46.27 70.42
CA ILE A 62 18.57 -45.16 71.09
C ILE A 62 19.63 -44.08 71.42
N GLY A 63 19.31 -42.82 71.10
CA GLY A 63 20.23 -41.68 71.26
C GLY A 63 21.20 -41.46 70.10
N SER A 64 21.23 -42.34 69.08
CA SER A 64 22.00 -42.10 67.86
C SER A 64 21.23 -41.24 66.85
N HIS A 65 21.93 -40.31 66.20
CA HIS A 65 21.36 -39.38 65.21
C HIS A 65 21.92 -39.70 63.82
N VAL A 66 21.15 -40.44 63.02
CA VAL A 66 21.48 -40.70 61.61
C VAL A 66 20.44 -40.02 60.75
N ALA A 67 20.92 -39.29 59.75
CA ALA A 67 20.10 -38.57 58.78
C ALA A 67 18.99 -39.45 58.20
N VAL A 68 17.78 -38.89 58.14
CA VAL A 68 16.62 -39.49 57.49
C VAL A 68 16.65 -39.17 55.99
N LEU A 69 16.11 -40.08 55.17
CA LEU A 69 16.11 -39.96 53.71
C LEU A 69 14.70 -39.67 53.20
N ALA A 70 14.59 -39.14 51.99
CA ALA A 70 13.32 -38.90 51.31
C ALA A 70 12.45 -40.16 51.30
N GLY A 71 11.18 -40.01 51.67
CA GLY A 71 10.21 -41.11 51.82
C GLY A 71 10.24 -41.83 53.16
N ASP A 72 11.19 -41.53 54.06
CA ASP A 72 11.13 -42.05 55.43
C ASP A 72 9.86 -41.52 56.15
N LYS A 73 9.08 -42.42 56.73
CA LYS A 73 7.89 -42.07 57.52
C LYS A 73 8.29 -41.71 58.94
N VAL A 74 7.89 -40.52 59.38
CA VAL A 74 8.13 -40.01 60.74
C VAL A 74 6.95 -40.32 61.63
N TRP A 75 5.74 -40.11 61.13
CA TRP A 75 4.50 -40.38 61.84
C TRP A 75 3.40 -40.87 60.90
N SER A 76 2.53 -41.74 61.42
CA SER A 76 1.33 -42.21 60.75
C SER A 76 0.15 -42.20 61.72
N ASN A 77 -0.96 -41.61 61.30
CA ASN A 77 -2.28 -41.82 61.90
C ASN A 77 -3.10 -42.70 60.96
N ILE A 78 -3.61 -43.82 61.47
CA ILE A 78 -4.23 -44.87 60.67
C ILE A 78 -5.64 -45.11 61.20
N ALA A 79 -6.65 -45.00 60.34
CA ALA A 79 -8.03 -45.33 60.65
C ALA A 79 -8.42 -46.64 59.96
N GLU A 80 -8.85 -47.61 60.77
CA GLU A 80 -9.31 -48.93 60.32
C GLU A 80 -10.74 -49.16 60.81
N ALA A 81 -11.52 -49.89 60.04
CA ALA A 81 -12.87 -50.30 60.39
C ALA A 81 -13.10 -51.75 59.94
N SER A 82 -14.02 -52.46 60.59
CA SER A 82 -14.38 -53.80 60.14
C SER A 82 -15.25 -53.73 58.89
N ASP A 83 -14.94 -54.54 57.88
CA ASP A 83 -15.79 -54.77 56.70
C ASP A 83 -16.78 -55.93 56.88
N GLY A 84 -16.87 -56.48 58.11
CA GLY A 84 -17.65 -57.66 58.45
C GLY A 84 -16.85 -58.97 58.45
N SER A 85 -15.61 -58.97 57.92
CA SER A 85 -14.69 -60.13 57.96
C SER A 85 -13.34 -59.75 58.56
N ASN A 86 -12.78 -58.61 58.15
CA ASN A 86 -11.46 -58.13 58.56
C ASN A 86 -11.54 -56.67 59.00
N PHE A 87 -10.56 -56.23 59.79
CA PHE A 87 -10.29 -54.80 59.92
C PHE A 87 -9.50 -54.33 58.71
N VAL A 88 -10.03 -53.34 58.01
CA VAL A 88 -9.46 -52.78 56.80
C VAL A 88 -9.19 -51.30 57.01
N ARG A 89 -8.03 -50.85 56.55
CA ARG A 89 -7.66 -49.43 56.59
C ARG A 89 -8.51 -48.64 55.62
N GLY A 90 -9.28 -47.67 56.11
CA GLY A 90 -10.10 -46.79 55.27
C GLY A 90 -9.43 -45.46 54.94
N ALA A 91 -8.61 -44.93 55.85
CA ALA A 91 -7.91 -43.67 55.68
C ALA A 91 -6.58 -43.66 56.42
N ARG A 92 -5.67 -42.79 55.96
CA ARG A 92 -4.35 -42.62 56.55
C ARG A 92 -3.84 -41.21 56.37
N TYR A 93 -3.14 -40.73 57.39
CA TYR A 93 -2.39 -39.50 57.35
C TYR A 93 -0.94 -39.76 57.75
N ASP A 94 -0.01 -39.31 56.94
CA ASP A 94 1.43 -39.49 57.16
C ASP A 94 2.16 -38.14 57.20
N ILE A 95 3.20 -38.09 58.04
CA ILE A 95 4.28 -37.11 57.93
C ILE A 95 5.51 -37.87 57.44
N GLU A 96 6.03 -37.45 56.29
CA GLU A 96 7.15 -38.09 55.60
C GLU A 96 8.25 -37.09 55.34
N ILE A 97 9.49 -37.58 55.25
CA ILE A 97 10.60 -36.78 54.75
C ILE A 97 10.39 -36.53 53.26
N ASP A 98 10.30 -35.25 52.88
CA ASP A 98 9.99 -34.88 51.50
C ASP A 98 11.24 -34.97 50.62
N ILE A 99 12.36 -34.47 51.15
CA ILE A 99 13.68 -34.42 50.51
C ILE A 99 14.72 -34.90 51.52
N ASN A 100 15.80 -35.53 51.05
CA ASN A 100 16.89 -36.02 51.89
C ASN A 100 17.34 -34.94 52.90
N SER A 101 17.43 -35.33 54.17
CA SER A 101 17.88 -34.40 55.21
C SER A 101 19.35 -34.01 55.02
N ILE A 102 19.65 -32.76 55.33
CA ILE A 102 21.01 -32.24 55.49
C ILE A 102 21.14 -31.67 56.89
N SER A 103 22.36 -31.33 57.32
CA SER A 103 22.60 -30.83 58.68
C SER A 103 21.69 -29.64 59.01
N GLY A 104 20.87 -29.78 60.05
CA GLY A 104 19.92 -28.75 60.51
C GLY A 104 18.64 -28.59 59.69
N ILE A 105 18.46 -29.31 58.58
CA ILE A 105 17.31 -29.14 57.67
C ILE A 105 16.67 -30.50 57.40
N VAL A 106 15.43 -30.66 57.85
CA VAL A 106 14.63 -31.88 57.68
C VAL A 106 13.28 -31.52 57.05
N PRO A 107 13.22 -31.31 55.73
CA PRO A 107 11.99 -30.92 55.05
C PRO A 107 10.98 -32.07 55.09
N MET A 108 9.76 -31.80 55.54
CA MET A 108 8.71 -32.81 55.66
C MET A 108 7.51 -32.44 54.79
N ARG A 109 6.82 -33.47 54.30
CA ARG A 109 5.52 -33.35 53.65
C ARG A 109 4.45 -34.03 54.47
N HIS A 110 3.23 -33.55 54.28
CA HIS A 110 2.03 -34.09 54.88
C HIS A 110 1.20 -34.77 53.79
N VAL A 111 0.80 -36.02 54.02
CA VAL A 111 0.14 -36.85 53.01
C VAL A 111 -1.17 -37.39 53.57
N TRP A 112 -2.27 -37.17 52.84
CA TRP A 112 -3.59 -37.71 53.17
C TRP A 112 -4.02 -38.72 52.13
N GLN A 113 -4.41 -39.90 52.61
CA GLN A 113 -4.78 -41.04 51.77
C GLN A 113 -6.17 -41.56 52.17
N THR A 114 -6.97 -41.93 51.17
CA THR A 114 -8.28 -42.54 51.38
C THR A 114 -8.48 -43.73 50.47
N MET A 115 -9.27 -44.70 50.95
CA MET A 115 -9.73 -45.83 50.17
C MET A 115 -10.92 -45.42 49.29
N ASN A 116 -10.89 -45.79 48.00
CA ASN A 116 -12.05 -45.66 47.13
C ASN A 116 -13.02 -46.85 47.31
N SER A 117 -14.17 -46.81 46.64
CA SER A 117 -15.15 -47.90 46.64
C SER A 117 -14.63 -49.22 46.03
N SER A 118 -13.45 -49.22 45.39
CA SER A 118 -12.80 -50.41 44.84
C SER A 118 -11.79 -51.04 45.80
N GLY A 119 -11.65 -50.53 47.03
CA GLY A 119 -10.75 -51.11 48.03
C GLY A 119 -9.29 -50.68 47.91
N THR A 120 -8.97 -49.66 47.09
CA THR A 120 -7.60 -49.17 46.91
C THR A 120 -7.38 -47.88 47.69
N ILE A 121 -6.38 -47.88 48.58
CA ILE A 121 -5.87 -46.64 49.19
C ILE A 121 -5.03 -45.90 48.17
N ALA A 122 -5.35 -44.61 47.97
CA ALA A 122 -4.56 -43.70 47.16
C ALA A 122 -4.35 -42.37 47.91
N GLU A 123 -3.25 -41.72 47.60
CA GLU A 123 -3.02 -40.33 48.00
C GLU A 123 -4.03 -39.40 47.33
N ARG A 124 -4.65 -38.53 48.11
CA ARG A 124 -5.65 -37.56 47.64
C ARG A 124 -5.23 -36.12 47.83
N MET A 125 -4.44 -35.85 48.86
CA MET A 125 -3.93 -34.53 49.16
C MET A 125 -2.51 -34.62 49.70
N ARG A 126 -1.69 -33.64 49.34
CA ARG A 126 -0.35 -33.46 49.89
C ARG A 126 -0.03 -32.00 50.11
N LEU A 127 0.61 -31.68 51.23
CA LEU A 127 1.28 -30.40 51.45
C LEU A 127 2.79 -30.68 51.43
N THR A 128 3.50 -30.14 50.43
CA THR A 128 4.95 -30.34 50.29
C THR A 128 5.74 -29.46 51.24
N SER A 129 7.03 -29.77 51.41
CA SER A 129 7.95 -28.97 52.22
C SER A 129 8.17 -27.53 51.69
N ARG A 130 7.86 -27.29 50.40
CA ARG A 130 7.84 -25.96 49.77
C ARG A 130 6.58 -25.15 50.13
N GLY A 131 5.56 -25.81 50.67
CA GLY A 131 4.25 -25.22 50.98
C GLY A 131 3.23 -25.35 49.84
N ALA A 132 3.48 -26.18 48.82
CA ALA A 132 2.51 -26.42 47.75
C ALA A 132 1.44 -27.43 48.18
N LEU A 133 0.17 -27.09 47.93
CA LEU A 133 -0.97 -27.96 48.14
C LEU A 133 -1.33 -28.69 46.84
N LEU A 134 -1.23 -30.01 46.86
CA LEU A 134 -1.52 -30.88 45.73
C LEU A 134 -2.81 -31.64 46.03
N LEU A 135 -3.74 -31.66 45.06
CA LEU A 135 -4.99 -32.40 45.12
C LEU A 135 -5.08 -33.38 43.94
N ASN A 136 -5.33 -34.65 44.27
CA ASN A 136 -5.44 -35.77 43.32
C ASN A 136 -4.20 -35.97 42.43
N THR A 137 -3.03 -35.55 42.91
CA THR A 137 -1.71 -35.77 42.30
C THR A 137 -0.65 -35.89 43.39
N SER A 138 0.38 -36.67 43.11
CA SER A 138 1.57 -36.81 43.96
C SER A 138 2.83 -36.18 43.35
N ILE A 139 2.70 -35.59 42.15
CA ILE A 139 3.77 -34.94 41.39
C ILE A 139 3.60 -33.44 41.54
N ASP A 140 4.56 -32.81 42.23
CA ASP A 140 4.71 -31.35 42.31
C ASP A 140 5.38 -30.88 41.01
N ASN A 141 4.82 -29.88 40.34
CA ASN A 141 5.45 -29.26 39.16
C ASN A 141 6.50 -28.20 39.53
N GLU A 142 6.74 -27.99 40.83
CA GLU A 142 7.69 -27.05 41.44
C GLU A 142 7.38 -25.57 41.17
N ILE A 143 6.26 -25.29 40.53
CA ILE A 143 5.85 -23.94 40.12
C ILE A 143 4.63 -23.52 40.93
N ASP A 144 3.58 -24.33 40.92
CA ASP A 144 2.28 -23.95 41.48
C ASP A 144 2.24 -24.11 43.00
N ALA A 145 1.61 -23.16 43.69
CA ALA A 145 1.33 -23.27 45.12
C ALA A 145 0.06 -24.12 45.39
N LEU A 146 -0.84 -24.23 44.41
CA LEU A 146 -2.02 -25.10 44.44
C LEU A 146 -2.13 -25.83 43.11
N GLN A 147 -2.00 -27.16 43.12
CA GLN A 147 -2.11 -28.00 41.95
C GLN A 147 -3.30 -28.96 42.12
N ILE A 148 -4.21 -28.99 41.15
CA ILE A 148 -5.39 -29.85 41.17
C ILE A 148 -5.45 -30.64 39.86
N VAL A 149 -5.41 -31.96 39.95
CA VAL A 149 -5.60 -32.84 38.78
C VAL A 149 -7.03 -33.37 38.77
N GLY A 150 -7.84 -32.83 37.86
CA GLY A 150 -9.26 -33.18 37.70
C GLY A 150 -10.15 -31.94 37.56
N SER A 151 -11.46 -32.16 37.57
CA SER A 151 -12.43 -31.08 37.48
C SER A 151 -12.59 -30.35 38.82
N VAL A 152 -12.62 -29.03 38.79
CA VAL A 152 -12.94 -28.17 39.93
C VAL A 152 -14.31 -27.55 39.70
N SER A 153 -15.21 -27.69 40.68
CA SER A 153 -16.50 -27.00 40.70
C SER A 153 -16.51 -26.01 41.85
N ALA A 154 -16.60 -24.71 41.54
CA ALA A 154 -16.73 -23.65 42.53
C ALA A 154 -18.16 -23.10 42.47
N THR A 155 -18.87 -23.12 43.60
CA THR A 155 -20.23 -22.56 43.72
C THR A 155 -20.23 -21.05 43.95
N SER A 156 -19.05 -20.45 44.07
CA SER A 156 -18.82 -19.01 44.26
C SER A 156 -17.55 -18.58 43.52
N THR A 157 -17.11 -17.34 43.73
CA THR A 157 -15.96 -16.75 43.04
C THR A 157 -14.64 -17.40 43.47
N LEU A 158 -13.91 -17.95 42.50
CA LEU A 158 -12.47 -18.22 42.65
C LEU A 158 -11.70 -16.94 42.29
N LYS A 159 -11.02 -16.33 43.26
CA LYS A 159 -10.22 -15.12 43.07
C LYS A 159 -8.73 -15.46 43.09
N ALA A 160 -8.01 -15.12 42.02
CA ALA A 160 -6.55 -15.15 41.96
C ALA A 160 -6.02 -13.73 41.72
N THR A 161 -4.94 -13.35 42.40
CA THR A 161 -4.29 -12.03 42.22
C THR A 161 -3.61 -11.92 40.86
N SER A 162 -3.10 -13.04 40.35
CA SER A 162 -2.55 -13.22 39.01
C SER A 162 -2.84 -14.65 38.55
N GLY A 163 -3.11 -14.86 37.26
CA GLY A 163 -3.36 -16.19 36.71
C GLY A 163 -3.34 -16.19 35.19
N MET A 164 -2.80 -17.25 34.60
CA MET A 164 -2.91 -17.55 33.17
C MET A 164 -3.79 -18.79 33.01
N PHE A 165 -4.86 -18.68 32.23
CA PHE A 165 -5.65 -19.85 31.83
C PHE A 165 -5.06 -20.41 30.53
N SER A 166 -4.25 -21.46 30.63
CA SER A 166 -3.67 -22.17 29.47
C SER A 166 -4.45 -23.45 29.17
N ASN A 167 -4.39 -23.92 27.91
CA ASN A 167 -5.05 -25.17 27.46
C ASN A 167 -6.58 -25.23 27.62
N LEU A 168 -7.28 -24.16 27.22
CA LEU A 168 -8.73 -24.12 27.13
C LEU A 168 -9.21 -24.95 25.91
N THR A 169 -9.30 -26.29 26.04
CA THR A 169 -9.66 -27.19 24.93
C THR A 169 -11.10 -27.00 24.43
N ALA A 170 -11.98 -26.43 25.25
CA ALA A 170 -13.30 -25.95 24.87
C ALA A 170 -13.47 -24.55 25.47
N GLY A 171 -13.34 -23.53 24.64
CA GLY A 171 -13.21 -22.12 25.03
C GLY A 171 -14.44 -21.53 25.73
N TYR A 172 -14.68 -21.91 26.98
CA TYR A 172 -15.75 -21.34 27.79
C TYR A 172 -15.19 -20.83 29.12
N ILE A 173 -15.14 -19.51 29.26
CA ILE A 173 -15.07 -18.86 30.57
C ILE A 173 -16.55 -18.66 30.97
N PRO A 174 -17.10 -19.42 31.93
CA PRO A 174 -18.50 -19.29 32.31
C PRO A 174 -18.78 -17.88 32.82
N SER A 175 -19.57 -17.11 32.06
CA SER A 175 -20.21 -15.92 32.58
C SER A 175 -21.26 -16.35 33.59
N ASN A 176 -21.20 -15.73 34.75
CA ASN A 176 -22.09 -16.00 35.86
C ASN A 176 -23.55 -15.78 35.44
N THR A 177 -24.33 -16.86 35.46
CA THR A 177 -25.80 -16.96 35.53
C THR A 177 -26.69 -16.27 34.46
N ALA A 178 -27.63 -17.09 33.96
CA ALA A 178 -28.84 -16.80 33.16
C ALA A 178 -28.68 -16.58 31.64
N SER A 179 -29.13 -17.61 30.89
CA SER A 179 -29.78 -17.55 29.58
C SER A 179 -29.55 -16.27 28.74
N GLY A 180 -28.53 -16.28 27.88
CA GLY A 180 -28.38 -15.28 26.84
C GLY A 180 -26.95 -15.11 26.36
N LEU A 181 -26.58 -15.87 25.32
CA LEU A 181 -25.47 -15.63 24.39
C LEU A 181 -24.11 -15.26 25.02
N ALA A 182 -23.35 -16.29 25.38
CA ALA A 182 -21.92 -16.18 25.61
C ALA A 182 -21.20 -15.92 24.28
N ASN A 183 -20.58 -14.75 24.09
CA ASN A 183 -19.56 -14.47 23.07
C ASN A 183 -18.86 -13.13 23.39
N SER A 184 -17.87 -13.11 24.30
CA SER A 184 -16.94 -11.98 24.33
C SER A 184 -15.55 -12.38 24.80
N ILE A 185 -14.54 -11.87 24.08
CA ILE A 185 -13.22 -11.57 24.63
C ILE A 185 -13.44 -10.58 25.77
N ILE A 186 -13.19 -11.00 27.01
CA ILE A 186 -13.18 -10.11 28.17
C ILE A 186 -11.78 -9.52 28.28
N LEU A 187 -11.55 -8.37 27.63
CA LEU A 187 -10.47 -7.46 28.02
C LEU A 187 -10.98 -6.62 29.18
N GLN A 188 -10.95 -7.15 30.41
CA GLN A 188 -11.19 -6.35 31.61
C GLN A 188 -9.84 -5.78 32.11
N SER A 189 -9.70 -4.46 32.02
CA SER A 189 -8.86 -3.72 32.96
C SER A 189 -9.70 -3.40 34.20
N ASN A 190 -9.37 -4.08 35.29
CA ASN A 190 -9.56 -3.72 36.70
C ASN A 190 -10.96 -3.27 37.20
N GLY A 191 -11.60 -4.14 37.99
CA GLY A 191 -12.40 -3.70 39.13
C GLY A 191 -13.92 -3.67 38.96
N THR A 192 -14.55 -4.78 39.34
CA THR A 192 -15.93 -4.88 39.89
C THR A 192 -17.13 -4.50 39.00
N ASN A 193 -17.87 -5.54 38.66
CA ASN A 193 -19.21 -5.58 38.04
C ASN A 193 -19.29 -5.19 36.56
N ILE A 194 -19.81 -6.12 35.75
CA ILE A 194 -20.38 -5.82 34.42
C ILE A 194 -21.66 -5.04 34.67
N ASN A 195 -21.48 -3.78 35.04
CA ASN A 195 -22.57 -2.84 35.10
C ASN A 195 -22.75 -2.39 33.65
N THR A 196 -23.85 -2.78 33.01
CA THR A 196 -24.27 -2.25 31.70
C THR A 196 -24.44 -0.73 31.72
N GLU A 197 -24.30 -0.11 32.89
CA GLU A 197 -24.39 1.31 33.20
C GLU A 197 -23.04 1.94 33.63
N ALA A 198 -21.96 1.16 33.85
CA ALA A 198 -20.71 1.72 34.37
C ALA A 198 -19.93 2.48 33.29
N PRO A 199 -19.31 3.62 33.64
CA PRO A 199 -18.68 4.54 32.70
C PRO A 199 -17.37 4.07 32.03
N GLU A 200 -16.96 2.81 32.20
CA GLU A 200 -15.54 2.41 32.11
C GLU A 200 -15.16 1.51 30.91
N TYR A 201 -16.07 1.18 29.99
CA TYR A 201 -15.76 0.26 28.87
C TYR A 201 -15.45 0.96 27.55
N ASN A 202 -14.22 0.77 27.04
CA ASN A 202 -13.80 1.35 25.75
C ASN A 202 -14.30 0.56 24.53
N ILE A 203 -14.43 -0.77 24.60
CA ILE A 203 -14.90 -1.62 23.49
C ILE A 203 -15.84 -2.72 24.01
N ARG A 204 -17.04 -2.88 23.44
CA ARG A 204 -18.00 -3.96 23.75
C ARG A 204 -18.39 -4.74 22.50
N VAL A 205 -18.44 -6.08 22.57
CA VAL A 205 -19.01 -6.95 21.52
C VAL A 205 -20.49 -7.13 21.79
N PHE A 206 -21.34 -6.99 20.78
CA PHE A 206 -22.78 -7.29 20.89
C PHE A 206 -23.23 -8.20 19.77
N THR A 207 -24.21 -9.03 20.07
CA THR A 207 -25.01 -9.77 19.08
C THR A 207 -26.47 -9.54 19.41
N SER A 208 -27.33 -9.43 18.40
CA SER A 208 -28.77 -9.44 18.64
C SER A 208 -29.46 -10.31 17.60
N GLY A 209 -30.23 -11.28 18.08
CA GLY A 209 -30.94 -12.25 17.25
C GLY A 209 -32.45 -11.98 17.11
N PHE A 210 -33.00 -10.92 17.71
CA PHE A 210 -34.43 -10.63 17.61
C PHE A 210 -34.72 -9.15 17.85
N GLN A 211 -35.54 -8.55 16.98
CA GLN A 211 -35.91 -7.14 17.01
C GLN A 211 -36.76 -6.78 18.24
N PRO A 212 -36.36 -5.80 19.07
CA PRO A 212 -37.32 -5.08 19.90
C PRO A 212 -38.09 -4.09 19.00
N SER A 213 -39.43 -4.18 18.99
CA SER A 213 -40.30 -3.27 18.25
C SER A 213 -39.98 -1.81 18.61
N GLY A 214 -39.74 -0.95 17.61
CA GLY A 214 -39.51 0.48 17.82
C GLY A 214 -38.04 0.91 17.83
N THR A 215 -37.09 0.01 17.59
CA THR A 215 -35.67 0.39 17.39
C THR A 215 -35.32 0.37 15.90
N THR A 216 -34.72 1.45 15.39
CA THR A 216 -34.08 1.42 14.08
C THR A 216 -32.89 0.46 14.19
N CYS A 217 -32.97 -0.70 13.56
CA CYS A 217 -31.92 -1.71 13.45
C CYS A 217 -31.41 -1.71 12.01
N PRO A 218 -30.18 -2.15 11.73
CA PRO A 218 -29.79 -2.51 10.38
C PRO A 218 -30.75 -3.53 9.77
N VAL A 219 -30.95 -3.50 8.44
CA VAL A 219 -31.86 -4.43 7.77
C VAL A 219 -31.25 -5.84 7.78
N GLY A 220 -31.75 -6.72 8.66
CA GLY A 220 -31.32 -8.12 8.82
C GLY A 220 -31.73 -8.70 10.18
N ASN A 221 -32.05 -10.00 10.22
CA ASN A 221 -32.57 -10.66 11.44
C ASN A 221 -31.48 -10.98 12.48
N TYR A 222 -30.22 -11.04 12.07
CA TYR A 222 -29.10 -11.29 12.97
C TYR A 222 -27.98 -10.28 12.71
N ILE A 223 -27.56 -9.59 13.77
CA ILE A 223 -26.45 -8.64 13.73
C ILE A 223 -25.41 -8.98 14.79
N ALA A 224 -24.15 -8.73 14.46
CA ALA A 224 -23.02 -8.77 15.37
C ALA A 224 -22.18 -7.50 15.20
N GLY A 225 -21.59 -6.99 16.26
CA GLY A 225 -20.91 -5.71 16.19
C GLY A 225 -20.05 -5.33 17.39
N LEU A 226 -19.44 -4.17 17.27
CA LEU A 226 -18.54 -3.55 18.25
C LEU A 226 -19.10 -2.19 18.67
N THR A 227 -19.07 -1.88 19.96
CA THR A 227 -19.35 -0.55 20.50
C THR A 227 -18.07 0.05 21.03
N PHE A 228 -17.75 1.28 20.64
CA PHE A 228 -16.62 2.06 21.12
C PHE A 228 -17.14 3.23 21.96
N ARG A 229 -16.71 3.37 23.21
CA ARG A 229 -17.12 4.50 24.07
C ARG A 229 -16.09 5.62 23.99
N HIS A 230 -16.56 6.86 23.90
CA HIS A 230 -15.73 8.06 23.72
C HIS A 230 -15.66 8.96 24.96
N GLY A 231 -16.37 8.65 26.06
CA GLY A 231 -16.36 9.47 27.28
C GLY A 231 -16.92 8.81 28.55
N LEU A 232 -16.41 9.25 29.71
CA LEU A 232 -16.69 8.68 31.03
C LEU A 232 -18.03 9.17 31.62
N ALA A 233 -18.34 10.47 31.60
CA ALA A 233 -19.48 11.03 32.35
C ALA A 233 -20.83 11.02 31.61
N ALA A 234 -20.83 11.01 30.27
CA ALA A 234 -22.02 10.95 29.44
C ALA A 234 -21.84 9.86 28.38
N VAL A 235 -22.89 9.08 28.11
CA VAL A 235 -22.84 7.90 27.25
C VAL A 235 -22.72 8.34 25.78
N TYR A 236 -21.50 8.68 25.38
CA TYR A 236 -21.10 8.96 24.00
C TYR A 236 -20.39 7.74 23.44
N GLU A 237 -20.99 7.09 22.44
CA GLU A 237 -20.47 5.84 21.89
C GLU A 237 -20.63 5.82 20.37
N SER A 238 -19.82 5.03 19.69
CA SER A 238 -19.99 4.65 18.29
C SER A 238 -20.20 3.16 18.21
N GLN A 239 -21.14 2.71 17.39
CA GLN A 239 -21.32 1.30 17.11
C GLN A 239 -21.04 0.99 15.65
N LEU A 240 -20.36 -0.14 15.45
CA LEU A 240 -20.14 -0.82 14.19
C LEU A 240 -20.95 -2.11 14.21
N ALA A 241 -21.76 -2.37 13.19
CA ALA A 241 -22.55 -3.59 13.09
C ALA A 241 -22.46 -4.20 11.70
N PHE A 242 -22.43 -5.54 11.66
CA PHE A 242 -22.55 -6.36 10.47
C PHE A 242 -23.87 -7.11 10.55
N SER A 243 -24.57 -7.17 9.43
CA SER A 243 -25.81 -7.97 9.29
C SER A 243 -25.53 -9.27 8.53
N THR A 244 -26.44 -10.23 8.61
CA THR A 244 -26.41 -11.44 7.76
C THR A 244 -26.50 -11.18 6.26
N ASN A 245 -26.89 -9.96 5.86
CA ASN A 245 -26.88 -9.53 4.47
C ASN A 245 -25.51 -8.93 4.07
N GLU A 246 -24.47 -9.18 4.86
CA GLU A 246 -23.09 -8.69 4.72
C GLU A 246 -22.92 -7.16 4.83
N ASN A 247 -23.99 -6.38 4.87
CA ASN A 247 -23.93 -4.92 5.00
C ASN A 247 -23.24 -4.45 6.29
N LEU A 248 -22.50 -3.33 6.19
CA LEU A 248 -21.84 -2.64 7.30
C LEU A 248 -22.60 -1.38 7.70
N TYR A 249 -22.81 -1.21 9.00
CA TYR A 249 -23.57 -0.10 9.56
C TYR A 249 -22.80 0.58 10.69
N LEU A 250 -22.99 1.90 10.78
CA LEU A 250 -22.51 2.75 11.87
C LEU A 250 -23.68 3.47 12.54
N ARG A 251 -23.59 3.69 13.86
CA ARG A 251 -24.40 4.70 14.54
C ARG A 251 -23.61 5.35 15.66
N ALA A 252 -24.00 6.58 16.01
CA ALA A 252 -23.58 7.22 17.24
C ALA A 252 -24.65 7.00 18.32
N ILE A 253 -24.22 6.89 19.57
CA ILE A 253 -25.05 6.97 20.76
C ILE A 253 -24.62 8.23 21.48
N VAL A 254 -25.56 9.14 21.69
CA VAL A 254 -25.27 10.47 22.23
C VAL A 254 -26.06 10.63 23.52
N ASN A 255 -25.34 10.75 24.62
CA ASN A 255 -25.91 10.82 25.97
C ASN A 255 -26.92 9.68 26.24
N GLY A 256 -26.59 8.47 25.80
CA GLY A 256 -27.41 7.26 25.99
C GLY A 256 -28.55 7.11 24.98
N VAL A 257 -28.80 8.13 24.16
CA VAL A 257 -29.81 8.10 23.11
C VAL A 257 -29.23 7.44 21.87
N LEU A 258 -29.90 6.39 21.38
CA LEU A 258 -29.51 5.68 20.16
C LEU A 258 -29.76 6.55 18.93
N GLY A 259 -28.69 6.86 18.19
CA GLY A 259 -28.82 7.39 16.84
C GLY A 259 -29.35 6.34 15.86
N GLY A 260 -29.92 6.81 14.76
CA GLY A 260 -30.31 5.93 13.65
C GLY A 260 -29.09 5.30 12.97
N TRP A 261 -29.24 4.07 12.48
CA TRP A 261 -28.17 3.42 11.71
C TRP A 261 -27.95 4.09 10.37
N LYS A 262 -26.67 4.23 10.03
CA LYS A 262 -26.19 4.63 8.72
C LYS A 262 -25.50 3.43 8.09
N GLN A 263 -26.08 2.92 7.01
CA GLN A 263 -25.46 1.90 6.19
C GLN A 263 -24.28 2.54 5.46
N VAL A 264 -23.06 2.09 5.78
CA VAL A 264 -21.83 2.60 5.15
C VAL A 264 -21.31 1.68 4.06
N TRP A 265 -21.66 0.39 4.13
CA TRP A 265 -21.38 -0.56 3.06
C TRP A 265 -22.56 -1.49 2.81
N HIS A 266 -22.78 -1.78 1.54
CA HIS A 266 -23.58 -2.88 1.04
C HIS A 266 -23.01 -3.34 -0.30
N SER A 267 -23.40 -4.54 -0.75
CA SER A 267 -22.92 -5.12 -2.01
C SER A 267 -23.14 -4.22 -3.24
N GLY A 268 -24.09 -3.28 -3.19
CA GLY A 268 -24.35 -2.29 -4.24
C GLY A 268 -23.54 -0.99 -4.16
N ASN A 269 -22.91 -0.66 -3.01
CA ASN A 269 -22.18 0.60 -2.83
C ASN A 269 -20.81 0.58 -3.53
N SER A 270 -20.23 -0.61 -3.70
CA SER A 270 -18.94 -0.83 -4.37
C SER A 270 -19.06 -1.56 -5.71
N ASN A 271 -20.28 -1.93 -6.14
CA ASN A 271 -20.53 -2.56 -7.44
C ASN A 271 -20.98 -1.56 -8.49
N LEU A 272 -20.25 -0.45 -8.59
CA LEU A 272 -20.35 0.45 -9.72
C LEU A 272 -19.11 0.21 -10.56
N SER A 273 -19.27 -0.49 -11.69
CA SER A 273 -18.35 -0.44 -12.82
C SER A 273 -18.02 0.99 -13.29
N THR A 274 -18.65 2.01 -12.68
CA THR A 274 -18.46 3.43 -12.93
C THR A 274 -17.52 4.13 -11.93
N VAL A 275 -17.16 3.54 -10.78
CA VAL A 275 -16.26 4.20 -9.80
C VAL A 275 -14.90 3.50 -9.78
N ASN A 276 -13.96 4.04 -10.55
CA ASN A 276 -12.56 3.65 -10.48
C ASN A 276 -11.85 4.43 -9.36
N TRP A 277 -11.74 3.81 -8.19
CA TRP A 277 -11.08 4.38 -7.01
C TRP A 277 -9.60 4.73 -7.19
N SER A 278 -8.95 4.21 -8.24
CA SER A 278 -7.56 4.57 -8.61
C SER A 278 -7.46 5.77 -9.55
N ALA A 279 -8.57 6.21 -10.14
CA ALA A 279 -8.59 7.24 -11.18
C ALA A 279 -8.94 8.66 -10.69
N ASN A 280 -9.14 8.90 -9.40
CA ASN A 280 -9.59 10.19 -8.84
C ASN A 280 -10.88 10.77 -9.48
N ASN A 281 -11.67 9.96 -10.20
CA ASN A 281 -12.85 10.42 -10.96
C ASN A 281 -14.13 9.75 -10.43
N ILE A 282 -15.15 10.58 -10.15
CA ILE A 282 -16.51 10.14 -9.85
C ILE A 282 -17.28 10.07 -11.17
N THR A 283 -17.55 8.87 -11.67
CA THR A 283 -18.47 8.68 -12.80
C THR A 283 -19.86 8.37 -12.23
N ALA A 284 -20.71 9.39 -12.13
CA ALA A 284 -22.11 9.22 -11.72
C ALA A 284 -22.91 8.56 -12.85
N SER A 285 -23.66 7.51 -12.54
CA SER A 285 -24.52 6.79 -13.50
C SER A 285 -25.86 7.48 -13.78
N SER A 286 -26.10 8.65 -13.19
CA SER A 286 -27.33 9.45 -13.34
C SER A 286 -27.03 10.95 -13.18
N ALA A 287 -27.99 11.81 -13.52
CA ALA A 287 -27.85 13.26 -13.44
C ALA A 287 -27.47 13.72 -12.02
N ILE A 288 -26.34 14.42 -11.90
CA ILE A 288 -25.89 15.00 -10.64
C ILE A 288 -26.79 16.20 -10.33
N ASN A 289 -27.71 16.07 -9.39
CA ASN A 289 -28.55 17.16 -8.92
C ASN A 289 -27.74 18.02 -7.93
N ALA A 290 -27.11 19.08 -8.43
CA ALA A 290 -26.17 19.93 -7.69
C ALA A 290 -26.82 20.92 -6.71
N SER A 291 -28.11 20.74 -6.36
CA SER A 291 -28.84 21.66 -5.45
C SER A 291 -28.25 21.71 -4.03
N SER A 292 -27.38 20.78 -3.65
CA SER A 292 -26.76 20.72 -2.31
C SER A 292 -25.23 20.66 -2.31
N TYR A 293 -24.57 20.82 -3.46
CA TYR A 293 -23.09 20.84 -3.53
C TYR A 293 -22.59 22.28 -3.72
N GLN A 294 -22.12 22.89 -2.62
CA GLN A 294 -21.26 24.08 -2.70
C GLN A 294 -19.87 23.61 -3.14
N PHE A 295 -19.51 23.85 -4.39
CA PHE A 295 -18.10 23.80 -4.78
C PHE A 295 -17.40 24.96 -4.06
N ALA A 296 -16.52 24.64 -3.10
CA ALA A 296 -15.71 25.63 -2.42
C ALA A 296 -14.66 26.17 -3.41
N GLY A 297 -15.06 27.16 -4.20
CA GLY A 297 -14.25 27.78 -5.23
C GLY A 297 -15.13 28.49 -6.27
N THR A 298 -14.68 29.65 -6.75
CA THR A 298 -15.41 30.52 -7.69
C THR A 298 -15.56 29.96 -9.11
N GLU A 299 -15.12 28.74 -9.38
CA GLU A 299 -14.97 28.24 -10.75
C GLU A 299 -15.30 26.75 -10.87
N LEU A 300 -16.36 26.42 -11.60
CA LEU A 300 -16.62 25.08 -12.12
C LEU A 300 -15.84 24.92 -13.43
N LYS A 301 -14.68 24.28 -13.40
CA LYS A 301 -13.91 23.98 -14.62
C LYS A 301 -14.45 22.70 -15.27
N LEU A 302 -15.31 22.85 -16.27
CA LEU A 302 -15.63 21.77 -17.21
C LEU A 302 -14.53 21.73 -18.26
N ASP A 303 -13.54 20.84 -18.08
CA ASP A 303 -12.45 20.69 -19.04
C ASP A 303 -12.94 19.91 -20.28
N ALA A 304 -13.22 20.63 -21.37
CA ALA A 304 -13.70 20.04 -22.63
C ALA A 304 -12.56 19.38 -23.45
N HIS A 305 -11.38 19.17 -22.88
CA HIS A 305 -10.23 18.60 -23.59
C HIS A 305 -10.16 17.07 -23.49
N LYS A 306 -11.06 16.39 -24.20
CA LYS A 306 -10.75 15.13 -24.93
C LYS A 306 -11.94 14.74 -25.82
N SER A 307 -11.93 15.25 -27.05
CA SER A 307 -12.52 14.64 -28.26
C SER A 307 -13.99 14.17 -28.21
N GLY A 308 -14.80 14.66 -27.27
CA GLY A 308 -16.24 14.41 -27.22
C GLY A 308 -16.96 15.73 -27.23
N SER A 309 -17.64 16.04 -28.34
CA SER A 309 -18.60 17.13 -28.41
C SER A 309 -19.54 17.05 -27.20
N LEU A 310 -19.76 18.17 -26.50
CA LEU A 310 -20.97 18.32 -25.66
C LEU A 310 -22.14 18.01 -26.59
N GLY A 311 -22.75 16.84 -26.41
CA GLY A 311 -23.78 16.32 -27.29
C GLY A 311 -24.89 17.36 -27.48
N ALA A 312 -25.49 17.36 -28.67
CA ALA A 312 -26.48 18.31 -29.18
C ALA A 312 -27.78 18.49 -28.36
N TYR A 313 -27.81 18.07 -27.08
CA TYR A 313 -28.92 18.21 -26.15
C TYR A 313 -28.51 18.64 -24.72
N GLY A 314 -27.24 18.97 -24.49
CA GLY A 314 -26.74 19.40 -23.18
C GLY A 314 -26.97 20.89 -22.91
N THR A 315 -28.19 21.30 -22.59
CA THR A 315 -28.46 22.66 -22.06
C THR A 315 -27.84 22.79 -20.67
N VAL A 316 -26.88 23.69 -20.49
CA VAL A 316 -26.43 24.13 -19.16
C VAL A 316 -27.47 25.11 -18.62
N TYR A 317 -28.34 24.66 -17.74
CA TYR A 317 -29.20 25.55 -16.96
C TYR A 317 -28.37 26.17 -15.84
N VAL A 318 -27.88 27.39 -16.05
CA VAL A 318 -27.45 28.25 -14.95
C VAL A 318 -28.74 28.82 -14.35
N SER A 319 -29.30 28.15 -13.34
CA SER A 319 -30.49 28.67 -12.66
C SER A 319 -30.15 29.96 -11.92
N GLY A 320 -31.06 30.94 -12.02
CA GLY A 320 -30.86 32.34 -11.69
C GLY A 320 -30.24 32.59 -10.31
N GLY A 321 -29.16 33.37 -10.31
CA GLY A 321 -28.46 33.81 -9.11
C GLY A 321 -27.13 34.50 -9.40
N ALA A 322 -26.52 34.27 -10.58
CA ALA A 322 -25.34 35.02 -11.01
C ALA A 322 -25.75 36.44 -11.44
N SER A 323 -25.35 37.45 -10.66
CA SER A 323 -25.63 38.88 -10.91
C SER A 323 -24.80 39.47 -12.07
N SER A 324 -24.28 38.64 -12.95
CA SER A 324 -23.60 39.06 -14.17
C SER A 324 -24.03 38.13 -15.30
N THR A 325 -24.63 38.71 -16.33
CA THR A 325 -24.86 38.06 -17.61
C THR A 325 -23.56 37.40 -18.08
N PRO A 326 -23.52 36.08 -18.30
CA PRO A 326 -22.34 35.44 -18.84
C PRO A 326 -22.06 36.01 -20.23
N ILE A 327 -20.88 36.62 -20.40
CA ILE A 327 -20.39 37.08 -21.70
C ILE A 327 -19.97 35.83 -22.47
N TRP A 328 -20.86 35.34 -23.32
CA TRP A 328 -20.52 34.33 -24.31
C TRP A 328 -19.67 35.00 -25.39
N VAL A 329 -18.35 34.88 -25.28
CA VAL A 329 -17.45 35.19 -26.40
C VAL A 329 -17.74 34.14 -27.47
N ALA A 330 -18.51 34.51 -28.48
CA ALA A 330 -18.74 33.66 -29.64
C ALA A 330 -17.39 33.21 -30.20
N LYS A 331 -17.28 31.94 -30.62
CA LYS A 331 -16.11 31.48 -31.38
C LYS A 331 -15.89 32.42 -32.57
N SER A 332 -14.63 32.64 -32.91
CA SER A 332 -14.19 33.45 -34.05
C SER A 332 -14.74 32.98 -35.41
N SER A 333 -15.44 31.84 -35.45
CA SER A 333 -16.23 31.38 -36.58
C SER A 333 -17.55 30.75 -36.12
N ILE A 334 -18.65 31.20 -36.73
CA ILE A 334 -19.96 30.56 -36.69
C ILE A 334 -20.06 29.71 -37.96
N ASP A 335 -20.25 28.40 -37.80
CA ASP A 335 -20.43 27.48 -38.92
C ASP A 335 -21.90 27.47 -39.36
N ILE A 336 -22.16 27.88 -40.60
CA ILE A 336 -23.50 28.19 -41.15
C ILE A 336 -24.40 26.93 -41.21
N ILE A 337 -23.82 25.74 -41.19
CA ILE A 337 -24.51 24.44 -41.22
C ILE A 337 -25.49 24.28 -40.03
N ASN A 338 -25.25 25.00 -38.92
CA ASN A 338 -26.08 24.92 -37.72
C ASN A 338 -27.45 25.62 -37.82
N PHE A 339 -27.74 26.35 -38.91
CA PHE A 339 -29.02 27.08 -39.08
C PHE A 339 -30.10 26.29 -39.85
N GLY A 340 -29.90 24.99 -40.10
CA GLY A 340 -30.98 24.09 -40.57
C GLY A 340 -31.48 24.34 -42.00
N SER A 341 -30.81 25.19 -42.78
CA SER A 341 -31.13 25.42 -44.20
C SER A 341 -30.35 24.42 -45.07
N GLY A 342 -31.05 23.70 -45.96
CA GLY A 342 -30.46 22.70 -46.87
C GLY A 342 -29.28 23.25 -47.70
N SER A 343 -28.49 22.34 -48.31
CA SER A 343 -27.25 22.71 -49.02
C SER A 343 -27.46 23.81 -50.06
N ALA A 344 -26.71 24.89 -49.98
CA ALA A 344 -26.67 25.92 -51.02
C ALA A 344 -26.18 25.31 -52.33
N THR A 345 -26.88 25.57 -53.43
CA THR A 345 -26.37 25.28 -54.78
C THR A 345 -25.42 26.40 -55.19
N LEU A 346 -24.40 26.08 -56.00
CA LEU A 346 -23.42 27.06 -56.47
C LEU A 346 -24.13 28.28 -57.10
N GLY A 347 -23.88 29.47 -56.55
CA GLY A 347 -24.44 30.73 -57.03
C GLY A 347 -25.61 31.30 -56.21
N GLN A 348 -26.06 30.66 -55.13
CA GLN A 348 -27.08 31.21 -54.23
C GLN A 348 -26.45 31.88 -53.00
N ILE A 349 -27.08 32.95 -52.50
CA ILE A 349 -26.69 33.67 -51.28
C ILE A 349 -27.71 33.47 -50.15
N PRO A 350 -27.30 33.53 -48.87
CA PRO A 350 -28.22 33.49 -47.75
C PRO A 350 -29.08 34.77 -47.71
N VAL A 351 -30.39 34.60 -47.59
CA VAL A 351 -31.37 35.68 -47.38
C VAL A 351 -32.26 35.35 -46.19
N ALA A 352 -32.65 36.36 -45.42
CA ALA A 352 -33.56 36.16 -44.28
C ALA A 352 -34.93 35.68 -44.77
N ASN A 353 -35.46 34.64 -44.12
CA ASN A 353 -36.77 34.07 -44.47
C ASN A 353 -37.97 34.83 -43.86
N GLY A 354 -37.73 35.97 -43.21
CA GLY A 354 -38.74 36.78 -42.52
C GLY A 354 -39.20 36.24 -41.15
N SER A 355 -38.81 35.02 -40.77
CA SER A 355 -39.22 34.34 -39.53
C SER A 355 -38.02 33.95 -38.65
N GLY A 356 -36.88 34.64 -38.81
CA GLY A 356 -35.66 34.38 -38.02
C GLY A 356 -34.80 33.21 -38.52
N GLY A 357 -35.09 32.64 -39.69
CA GLY A 357 -34.26 31.64 -40.37
C GLY A 357 -33.61 32.16 -41.66
N LEU A 358 -32.81 31.31 -42.30
CA LEU A 358 -32.09 31.59 -43.56
C LEU A 358 -32.66 30.74 -44.71
N LEU A 359 -32.83 31.36 -45.89
CA LEU A 359 -33.07 30.71 -47.19
C LEU A 359 -31.90 30.99 -48.13
N PHE A 360 -31.73 30.19 -49.19
CA PHE A 360 -30.75 30.45 -50.24
C PHE A 360 -31.46 30.92 -51.51
N ALA A 361 -31.17 32.13 -51.97
CA ALA A 361 -31.74 32.72 -53.19
C ALA A 361 -30.63 33.04 -54.19
N THR A 362 -30.93 32.94 -55.49
CA THR A 362 -30.02 33.35 -56.54
C THR A 362 -30.06 34.88 -56.65
N PRO A 363 -28.94 35.60 -56.41
CA PRO A 363 -28.93 37.05 -56.54
C PRO A 363 -29.17 37.45 -58.00
N SER A 364 -30.16 38.31 -58.24
CA SER A 364 -30.41 38.94 -59.54
C SER A 364 -29.84 40.36 -59.54
N LEU A 365 -29.03 40.67 -60.56
CA LEU A 365 -28.52 42.03 -60.78
C LEU A 365 -29.60 43.01 -61.29
N GLU A 366 -30.83 42.51 -61.56
CA GLU A 366 -31.95 43.35 -62.02
C GLU A 366 -32.67 44.06 -60.88
N ASP A 367 -32.43 43.66 -59.64
CA ASP A 367 -33.05 44.25 -58.45
C ASP A 367 -32.22 45.42 -57.87
N LEU A 368 -31.09 45.77 -58.49
CA LEU A 368 -30.17 46.81 -58.05
C LEU A 368 -30.51 48.17 -58.70
N SER A 369 -31.15 49.05 -57.94
CA SER A 369 -31.61 50.38 -58.42
C SER A 369 -30.49 51.37 -58.82
N ASP A 370 -29.25 51.07 -58.44
CA ASP A 370 -28.04 51.85 -58.65
C ASP A 370 -27.25 51.45 -59.91
N VAL A 371 -27.75 50.49 -60.69
CA VAL A 371 -27.14 50.03 -61.94
C VAL A 371 -28.02 50.41 -63.13
N GLU A 372 -27.46 51.15 -64.09
CA GLU A 372 -28.10 51.51 -65.35
C GLU A 372 -27.52 50.67 -66.49
N TRP A 373 -28.32 49.75 -67.03
CA TRP A 373 -27.93 48.88 -68.12
C TRP A 373 -28.13 49.58 -69.46
N SER A 374 -27.06 50.08 -70.08
CA SER A 374 -27.12 50.59 -71.45
C SER A 374 -26.86 49.46 -72.46
N GLY A 375 -27.92 48.99 -73.13
CA GLY A 375 -27.84 48.04 -74.24
C GLY A 375 -27.75 46.55 -73.86
N THR A 376 -27.42 45.71 -74.84
CA THR A 376 -27.35 44.25 -74.70
C THR A 376 -26.15 43.82 -73.85
N LYS A 377 -26.41 43.08 -72.77
CA LYS A 377 -25.37 42.52 -71.87
C LYS A 377 -24.50 41.54 -72.67
N LEU A 378 -23.21 41.82 -72.81
CA LEU A 378 -22.24 40.89 -73.40
C LEU A 378 -21.41 40.23 -72.31
N ASN A 379 -21.04 38.97 -72.52
CA ASN A 379 -20.05 38.32 -71.66
C ASN A 379 -18.73 39.11 -71.74
N ASN A 380 -18.16 39.46 -70.58
CA ASN A 380 -16.89 40.19 -70.38
C ASN A 380 -16.97 41.73 -70.29
N GLN A 381 -18.08 42.29 -69.82
CA GLN A 381 -18.16 43.72 -69.44
C GLN A 381 -18.02 43.88 -67.91
N LEU A 382 -17.24 44.86 -67.46
CA LEU A 382 -17.13 45.30 -66.07
C LEU A 382 -18.20 46.36 -65.76
N LEU A 383 -18.48 46.62 -64.48
CA LEU A 383 -19.29 47.76 -64.07
C LEU A 383 -18.38 48.94 -63.75
N ARG A 384 -18.64 50.10 -64.35
CA ARG A 384 -17.93 51.36 -64.05
C ARG A 384 -18.92 52.36 -63.48
N PHE A 385 -18.53 53.03 -62.40
CA PHE A 385 -19.32 54.11 -61.83
C PHE A 385 -19.27 55.33 -62.75
N ASN A 386 -20.43 55.83 -63.17
CA ASN A 386 -20.56 57.10 -63.88
C ASN A 386 -20.85 58.21 -62.88
N SER A 387 -19.85 59.06 -62.63
CA SER A 387 -19.98 60.18 -61.68
C SER A 387 -21.03 61.21 -62.08
N THR A 388 -21.44 61.25 -63.35
CA THR A 388 -22.47 62.17 -63.86
C THR A 388 -23.89 61.67 -63.62
N SER A 389 -24.15 60.37 -63.81
CA SER A 389 -25.48 59.79 -63.55
C SER A 389 -25.65 59.25 -62.13
N GLY A 390 -24.55 59.13 -61.36
CA GLY A 390 -24.56 58.54 -60.02
C GLY A 390 -24.85 57.04 -60.01
N LYS A 391 -24.78 56.39 -61.18
CA LYS A 391 -25.11 54.98 -61.38
C LYS A 391 -23.92 54.20 -61.97
N TRP A 392 -23.92 52.90 -61.74
CA TRP A 392 -22.97 51.97 -62.37
C TRP A 392 -23.49 51.55 -63.75
N TYR A 393 -22.62 51.48 -64.76
CA TYR A 393 -22.99 51.05 -66.11
C TYR A 393 -22.01 50.00 -66.65
N ASN A 394 -22.42 49.24 -67.67
CA ASN A 394 -21.59 48.23 -68.31
C ASN A 394 -20.48 48.86 -69.17
N TRP A 395 -19.23 48.48 -68.91
CA TRP A 395 -18.03 48.98 -69.57
C TRP A 395 -17.11 47.84 -70.00
N THR A 396 -16.67 47.84 -71.26
CA THR A 396 -15.69 46.88 -71.76
C THR A 396 -14.27 47.42 -71.53
N HIS A 397 -13.44 46.69 -70.78
CA HIS A 397 -12.05 47.06 -70.46
C HIS A 397 -11.07 46.41 -71.46
N ASN A 398 -10.09 47.15 -71.95
CA ASN A 398 -9.01 46.64 -72.82
C ASN A 398 -7.67 46.72 -72.07
N PHE A 399 -7.13 45.58 -71.61
CA PHE A 399 -5.81 45.52 -70.97
C PHE A 399 -4.68 45.46 -72.01
N GLN A 400 -3.71 46.37 -71.94
CA GLN A 400 -2.41 46.27 -72.60
C GLN A 400 -1.31 46.45 -71.54
N ILE A 401 -0.50 45.41 -71.34
CA ILE A 401 0.65 45.43 -70.41
C ILE A 401 1.82 46.11 -71.12
N ASP A 402 2.36 47.18 -70.54
CA ASP A 402 3.48 47.93 -71.13
C ASP A 402 4.85 47.33 -70.77
N SER A 403 5.08 46.95 -69.51
CA SER A 403 6.35 46.29 -69.10
C SER A 403 6.28 45.52 -67.77
N LEU A 404 7.21 44.56 -67.62
CA LEU A 404 7.46 43.77 -66.40
C LEU A 404 8.87 44.06 -65.87
N LYS A 405 9.01 44.40 -64.59
CA LYS A 405 10.32 44.68 -63.95
C LYS A 405 10.41 44.09 -62.55
N PHE A 406 11.60 43.65 -62.15
CA PHE A 406 11.89 43.24 -60.77
C PHE A 406 12.42 44.43 -59.96
N GLU A 407 11.82 44.69 -58.80
CA GLU A 407 12.29 45.68 -57.83
C GLU A 407 12.31 45.06 -56.42
N GLY A 408 13.52 44.77 -55.92
CA GLY A 408 13.69 44.03 -54.67
C GLY A 408 13.10 42.61 -54.76
N ASN A 409 12.30 42.24 -53.76
CA ASN A 409 11.59 40.95 -53.72
C ASN A 409 10.25 40.97 -54.49
N TYR A 410 9.95 42.02 -55.26
CA TYR A 410 8.70 42.13 -55.98
C TYR A 410 8.90 42.10 -57.50
N LEU A 411 8.04 41.35 -58.19
CA LEU A 411 7.82 41.51 -59.63
C LEU A 411 6.69 42.53 -59.82
N LYS A 412 7.00 43.66 -60.46
CA LYS A 412 6.07 44.75 -60.72
C LYS A 412 5.57 44.72 -62.16
N ILE A 413 4.26 44.92 -62.33
CA ILE A 413 3.56 44.98 -63.62
C ILE A 413 3.15 46.44 -63.84
N TYR A 414 3.66 47.07 -64.90
CA TYR A 414 3.33 48.44 -65.25
C TYR A 414 2.34 48.44 -66.42
N GLU A 415 1.19 49.06 -66.21
CA GLU A 415 0.17 49.28 -67.24
C GLU A 415 0.00 50.78 -67.53
N ASN A 416 0.04 51.15 -68.81
CA ASN A 416 -0.43 52.39 -69.41
C ASN A 416 -0.25 53.67 -68.55
N SER A 417 1.00 54.02 -68.27
CA SER A 417 1.38 55.26 -67.57
C SER A 417 0.85 55.40 -66.12
N GLN A 418 0.45 54.31 -65.47
CA GLN A 418 0.11 54.32 -64.04
C GLN A 418 1.34 54.70 -63.20
N ALA A 419 1.16 55.59 -62.23
CA ALA A 419 2.22 56.07 -61.35
C ALA A 419 2.68 55.01 -60.33
N GLU A 420 1.83 54.03 -60.03
CA GLU A 420 2.11 52.95 -59.08
C GLU A 420 1.78 51.59 -59.74
N PRO A 421 2.75 50.70 -59.94
CA PRO A 421 2.53 49.38 -60.53
C PRO A 421 1.97 48.38 -59.52
N ASP A 422 1.19 47.42 -60.01
CA ASP A 422 0.81 46.25 -59.23
C ASP A 422 2.04 45.37 -58.96
N SER A 423 2.15 44.82 -57.76
CA SER A 423 3.35 44.09 -57.32
C SER A 423 3.03 42.70 -56.75
N VAL A 424 3.83 41.70 -57.13
CA VAL A 424 3.77 40.32 -56.63
C VAL A 424 5.03 40.04 -55.80
N TYR A 425 4.86 39.74 -54.51
CA TYR A 425 5.97 39.41 -53.60
C TYR A 425 6.49 38.00 -53.86
N ILE A 426 7.82 37.86 -53.92
CA ILE A 426 8.53 36.59 -54.07
C ILE A 426 9.56 36.50 -52.93
N GLU A 427 9.38 35.56 -52.00
CA GLU A 427 10.34 35.31 -50.93
C GLU A 427 11.64 34.73 -51.49
N SER A 428 12.73 35.50 -51.43
CA SER A 428 14.08 35.03 -51.75
C SER A 428 14.90 34.83 -50.46
N GLY A 429 14.93 33.59 -49.96
CA GLY A 429 15.75 33.20 -48.81
C GLY A 429 16.03 31.69 -48.81
N VAL A 430 17.28 31.31 -48.59
CA VAL A 430 17.64 29.90 -48.35
C VAL A 430 17.14 29.54 -46.95
N GLN A 431 16.18 28.61 -46.88
CA GLN A 431 15.53 28.24 -45.62
C GLN A 431 16.51 27.69 -44.57
N ASP A 432 16.12 27.79 -43.31
CA ASP A 432 16.85 27.18 -42.21
C ASP A 432 16.97 25.66 -42.44
N ASN A 433 18.14 25.08 -42.22
CA ASN A 433 18.48 23.68 -42.56
C ASN A 433 18.39 23.32 -44.06
N ALA A 434 18.41 24.29 -44.97
CA ALA A 434 18.33 23.97 -46.39
C ALA A 434 19.56 23.25 -46.94
N VAL A 435 20.73 23.23 -46.29
CA VAL A 435 21.90 22.46 -46.74
C VAL A 435 21.90 21.09 -46.06
N THR A 436 21.49 20.06 -46.80
CA THR A 436 21.55 18.66 -46.36
C THR A 436 22.81 17.98 -46.89
N TYR A 437 23.20 16.82 -46.32
CA TYR A 437 24.36 16.06 -46.80
C TYR A 437 24.30 15.73 -48.31
N ASN A 438 23.11 15.50 -48.85
CA ASN A 438 22.92 15.28 -50.29
C ASN A 438 23.31 16.49 -51.14
N LYS A 439 23.19 17.71 -50.59
CA LYS A 439 23.55 18.97 -51.24
C LYS A 439 25.03 19.30 -51.15
N LEU A 440 25.83 18.55 -50.37
CA LEU A 440 27.29 18.65 -50.42
C LEU A 440 27.80 18.14 -51.77
N ALA A 441 28.84 18.77 -52.31
CA ALA A 441 29.50 18.30 -53.52
C ALA A 441 30.19 16.94 -53.29
N ASN A 442 30.37 16.16 -54.37
CA ASN A 442 30.97 14.82 -54.28
C ASN A 442 32.39 14.83 -53.71
N GLU A 443 33.12 15.94 -53.85
CA GLU A 443 34.44 16.14 -53.27
C GLU A 443 34.46 15.97 -51.74
N PHE A 444 33.36 16.20 -51.02
CA PHE A 444 33.27 16.00 -49.57
C PHE A 444 32.73 14.62 -49.17
N LYS A 445 32.32 13.79 -50.14
CA LYS A 445 31.58 12.54 -49.90
C LYS A 445 32.35 11.29 -50.32
N ARG A 446 33.48 11.44 -51.00
CA ARG A 446 34.15 10.33 -51.69
C ARG A 446 35.58 10.12 -51.19
N LYS A 447 36.01 8.86 -51.35
CA LYS A 447 37.37 8.36 -51.14
C LYS A 447 37.85 7.75 -52.47
N SER A 448 39.07 8.07 -52.90
CA SER A 448 39.63 7.57 -54.16
C SER A 448 41.09 7.14 -54.03
N THR A 449 41.54 6.31 -54.96
CA THR A 449 42.96 5.97 -55.11
C THR A 449 43.65 7.09 -55.90
N VAL A 450 44.74 7.63 -55.36
CA VAL A 450 45.46 8.77 -55.95
C VAL A 450 46.88 8.40 -56.37
N THR A 451 47.50 9.28 -57.15
CA THR A 451 48.92 9.18 -57.53
C THR A 451 49.76 10.16 -56.71
N SER A 452 51.06 10.28 -57.01
CA SER A 452 51.92 11.30 -56.40
C SER A 452 51.52 12.73 -56.76
N SER A 453 50.70 12.92 -57.80
CA SER A 453 50.03 14.19 -58.10
C SER A 453 48.61 14.17 -57.54
N VAL A 454 48.41 14.90 -56.45
CA VAL A 454 47.16 14.91 -55.68
C VAL A 454 46.36 16.18 -55.99
N ASP A 455 45.17 16.01 -56.55
CA ASP A 455 44.21 17.09 -56.78
C ASP A 455 43.35 17.28 -55.54
N LEU A 456 43.56 18.39 -54.82
CA LEU A 456 42.79 18.65 -53.61
C LEU A 456 41.31 18.97 -53.91
N SER A 457 40.94 19.31 -55.15
CA SER A 457 39.56 19.62 -55.53
C SER A 457 38.69 18.38 -55.78
N ALA A 458 39.30 17.21 -56.05
CA ALA A 458 38.56 16.06 -56.58
C ALA A 458 37.78 15.26 -55.51
N ASP A 459 38.44 14.87 -54.43
CA ASP A 459 37.88 14.07 -53.33
C ASP A 459 38.44 14.54 -51.98
N ALA A 460 37.81 14.19 -50.86
CA ALA A 460 38.27 14.59 -49.52
C ALA A 460 39.31 13.62 -48.95
N ILE A 461 39.34 12.40 -49.47
CA ILE A 461 40.22 11.33 -49.00
C ILE A 461 40.89 10.63 -50.18
N GLY A 462 42.22 10.66 -50.21
CA GLY A 462 43.03 9.88 -51.16
C GLY A 462 43.69 8.69 -50.50
N THR A 463 43.92 7.63 -51.26
CA THR A 463 44.74 6.49 -50.84
C THR A 463 45.84 6.18 -51.83
N ILE A 464 47.05 5.92 -51.34
CA ILE A 464 48.18 5.51 -52.18
C ILE A 464 49.11 4.56 -51.41
N SER A 465 49.63 3.55 -52.12
CA SER A 465 50.72 2.69 -51.66
C SER A 465 51.97 3.00 -52.49
N LEU A 466 53.08 3.32 -51.84
CA LEU A 466 54.32 3.65 -52.54
C LEU A 466 55.01 2.39 -53.06
N SER A 467 55.66 2.51 -54.22
CA SER A 467 56.54 1.49 -54.81
C SER A 467 57.97 2.00 -55.05
N ALA A 468 58.23 3.27 -54.71
CA ALA A 468 59.51 3.94 -54.75
C ALA A 468 59.49 5.19 -53.84
N ASN A 469 60.66 5.75 -53.51
CA ASN A 469 60.72 7.06 -52.87
C ASN A 469 60.02 8.09 -53.76
N THR A 470 59.03 8.80 -53.21
CA THR A 470 58.05 9.54 -54.00
C THR A 470 57.93 10.98 -53.52
N THR A 471 58.13 11.93 -54.41
CA THR A 471 57.81 13.34 -54.18
C THR A 471 56.39 13.62 -54.61
N PHE A 472 55.59 14.19 -53.71
CA PHE A 472 54.21 14.56 -53.96
C PHE A 472 54.11 15.97 -54.55
N THR A 473 53.09 16.20 -55.38
CA THR A 473 52.65 17.52 -55.83
C THR A 473 51.17 17.70 -55.56
N PHE A 474 50.75 18.91 -55.17
CA PHE A 474 49.35 19.25 -54.96
C PHE A 474 48.87 20.25 -56.02
N SER A 475 47.68 20.02 -56.56
CA SER A 475 47.01 20.91 -57.52
C SER A 475 45.62 21.33 -57.04
N ASN A 476 45.07 22.38 -57.66
CA ASN A 476 43.76 22.96 -57.34
C ASN A 476 43.59 23.24 -55.84
N LEU A 477 44.61 23.87 -55.24
CA LEU A 477 44.55 24.30 -53.86
C LEU A 477 43.38 25.26 -53.65
N GLN A 478 42.67 25.08 -52.55
CA GLN A 478 41.55 25.93 -52.17
C GLN A 478 41.69 26.28 -50.70
N VAL A 479 41.59 27.58 -50.39
CA VAL A 479 41.69 28.08 -49.02
C VAL A 479 40.62 27.39 -48.16
N ASN A 480 41.03 27.00 -46.95
CA ASN A 480 40.22 26.27 -45.96
C ASN A 480 39.83 24.84 -46.36
N LYS A 481 40.31 24.33 -47.50
CA LYS A 481 40.09 22.92 -47.86
C LYS A 481 40.97 22.01 -46.99
N THR A 482 40.35 20.94 -46.49
CA THR A 482 41.02 19.87 -45.74
C THR A 482 40.99 18.58 -46.58
N TYR A 483 42.10 17.87 -46.63
CA TYR A 483 42.26 16.63 -47.41
C TYR A 483 43.05 15.59 -46.61
N THR A 484 42.55 14.35 -46.56
CA THR A 484 43.23 13.25 -45.87
C THR A 484 43.90 12.33 -46.89
N LEU A 485 45.23 12.19 -46.83
CA LEU A 485 45.96 11.18 -47.58
C LEU A 485 46.22 9.96 -46.70
N ILE A 486 45.65 8.83 -47.05
CA ILE A 486 45.98 7.53 -46.48
C ILE A 486 47.16 6.97 -47.29
N LEU A 487 48.32 6.90 -46.65
CA LEU A 487 49.58 6.56 -47.26
C LEU A 487 50.11 5.25 -46.66
N ASP A 488 50.28 4.25 -47.52
CA ASP A 488 51.09 3.07 -47.21
C ASP A 488 52.49 3.27 -47.79
N THR A 489 53.49 3.35 -46.92
CA THR A 489 54.86 3.69 -47.33
C THR A 489 55.58 2.52 -47.98
N ASN A 490 55.24 1.26 -47.66
CA ASN A 490 55.99 0.07 -48.11
C ASN A 490 57.52 0.20 -47.97
N GLY A 491 58.00 0.90 -46.93
CA GLY A 491 59.42 1.14 -46.70
C GLY A 491 60.06 2.25 -47.58
N TYR A 492 59.27 2.94 -48.41
CA TYR A 492 59.70 4.07 -49.22
C TYR A 492 59.42 5.41 -48.54
N THR A 493 60.27 6.41 -48.81
CA THR A 493 60.18 7.74 -48.21
C THR A 493 59.27 8.67 -49.03
N PRO A 494 58.21 9.25 -48.44
CA PRO A 494 57.45 10.34 -49.05
C PRO A 494 58.16 11.68 -48.83
N THR A 495 58.17 12.52 -49.86
CA THR A 495 58.64 13.91 -49.77
C THR A 495 57.50 14.84 -50.16
N PHE A 496 57.13 15.79 -49.29
CA PHE A 496 56.11 16.80 -49.60
C PHE A 496 56.74 18.12 -50.10
N PRO A 497 56.00 18.94 -50.87
CA PRO A 497 56.49 20.25 -51.32
C PRO A 497 56.92 21.15 -50.16
N ALA A 498 57.84 22.09 -50.42
CA ALA A 498 58.38 22.99 -49.38
C ALA A 498 57.32 23.88 -48.71
N TYR A 499 56.20 24.17 -49.39
CA TYR A 499 55.07 24.90 -48.83
C TYR A 499 54.20 24.06 -47.87
N CYS A 500 54.45 22.75 -47.77
CA CYS A 500 53.80 21.85 -46.83
C CYS A 500 54.61 21.79 -45.53
N THR A 501 54.08 22.39 -44.46
CA THR A 501 54.72 22.41 -43.15
C THR A 501 54.08 21.37 -42.23
N LYS A 502 54.89 20.46 -41.69
CA LYS A 502 54.42 19.49 -40.69
C LYS A 502 54.16 20.19 -39.37
N THR A 503 52.95 20.08 -38.84
CA THR A 503 52.60 20.65 -37.53
C THR A 503 52.84 19.64 -36.41
N THR A 504 52.47 18.36 -36.61
CA THR A 504 52.68 17.30 -35.61
C THR A 504 52.71 15.90 -36.26
N GLY A 505 53.23 14.93 -35.51
CA GLY A 505 53.43 13.54 -35.95
C GLY A 505 54.81 13.25 -36.57
N SER A 506 55.07 11.98 -36.82
CA SER A 506 56.33 11.49 -37.38
C SER A 506 56.08 10.52 -38.54
N LEU A 507 56.89 10.67 -39.59
CA LEU A 507 57.00 9.76 -40.75
C LEU A 507 58.26 8.88 -40.64
N ASP A 508 58.91 8.87 -39.48
CA ASP A 508 60.26 8.36 -39.29
C ASP A 508 60.29 6.84 -38.95
N VAL A 509 59.12 6.20 -38.87
CA VAL A 509 58.98 4.75 -38.63
C VAL A 509 58.70 4.03 -39.95
N LEU A 510 59.70 3.95 -40.82
CA LEU A 510 59.58 3.18 -42.08
C LEU A 510 59.38 1.69 -41.75
N GLY A 511 58.20 1.13 -42.06
CA GLY A 511 57.77 -0.23 -41.71
C GLY A 511 56.28 -0.48 -41.98
N ASP A 512 55.70 -1.58 -41.45
CA ASP A 512 54.28 -1.99 -41.62
C ASP A 512 53.29 -1.02 -40.92
N TYR A 513 53.19 0.22 -41.39
CA TYR A 513 52.26 1.23 -40.90
C TYR A 513 51.52 1.88 -42.06
N ILE A 514 50.21 2.10 -41.87
CA ILE A 514 49.40 2.97 -42.69
C ILE A 514 49.35 4.34 -42.02
N TYR A 515 49.77 5.36 -42.76
CA TYR A 515 49.76 6.75 -42.35
C TYR A 515 48.48 7.44 -42.82
N TYR A 516 47.95 8.33 -41.98
CA TYR A 516 46.84 9.22 -42.30
C TYR A 516 47.37 10.64 -42.16
N ILE A 517 47.43 11.36 -43.27
CA ILE A 517 48.06 12.67 -43.32
C ILE A 517 46.98 13.69 -43.70
N ASP A 518 46.61 14.52 -42.74
CA ASP A 518 45.60 15.56 -42.94
C ASP A 518 46.28 16.86 -43.36
N PHE A 519 46.03 17.28 -44.60
CA PHE A 519 46.48 18.55 -45.17
C PHE A 519 45.38 19.60 -45.02
N ARG A 520 45.76 20.81 -44.64
CA ARG A 520 44.89 22.00 -44.66
C ARG A 520 45.57 23.13 -45.39
N CYS A 521 44.93 23.63 -46.44
CA CYS A 521 45.40 24.76 -47.21
C CYS A 521 44.93 26.08 -46.57
N PHE A 522 45.86 26.92 -46.16
CA PHE A 522 45.60 28.27 -45.64
C PHE A 522 45.81 29.34 -46.70
N ASN A 523 46.73 29.11 -47.64
CA ASN A 523 46.92 29.96 -48.81
C ASN A 523 47.05 29.12 -50.08
N ALA A 524 46.23 29.43 -51.08
CA ALA A 524 46.20 28.75 -52.38
C ALA A 524 46.79 29.62 -53.51
N SER A 525 47.22 30.84 -53.20
CA SER A 525 47.78 31.77 -54.19
C SER A 525 49.15 31.28 -54.66
N SER A 526 49.27 31.12 -55.97
CA SER A 526 50.49 30.65 -56.64
C SER A 526 51.73 31.43 -56.20
N GLY A 527 52.76 30.72 -55.75
CA GLY A 527 54.03 31.29 -55.25
C GLY A 527 54.02 31.75 -53.78
N SER A 528 52.90 31.59 -53.08
CA SER A 528 52.75 31.88 -51.65
C SER A 528 51.94 30.81 -50.93
N GLU A 529 51.87 29.62 -51.51
CA GLU A 529 51.08 28.51 -51.00
C GLU A 529 51.46 28.19 -49.55
N GLU A 530 50.47 27.87 -48.74
CA GLU A 530 50.68 27.46 -47.35
C GLU A 530 49.76 26.29 -47.04
N ILE A 531 50.36 25.13 -46.80
CA ILE A 531 49.65 23.93 -46.38
C ILE A 531 50.24 23.45 -45.08
N LEU A 532 49.40 23.26 -44.07
CA LEU A 532 49.80 22.62 -42.82
C LEU A 532 49.36 21.17 -42.87
N TYR A 533 50.21 20.25 -42.40
CA TYR A 533 49.81 18.85 -42.31
C TYR A 533 50.15 18.19 -40.98
N THR A 534 49.25 17.29 -40.57
CA THR A 534 49.39 16.46 -39.38
C THR A 534 49.46 15.00 -39.78
N VAL A 535 50.37 14.25 -39.17
CA VAL A 535 50.56 12.82 -39.45
C VAL A 535 50.05 11.99 -38.29
N PHE A 536 49.14 11.06 -38.59
CA PHE A 536 48.75 9.95 -37.73
C PHE A 536 49.24 8.65 -38.36
N HIS A 537 49.52 7.62 -37.54
CA HIS A 537 49.83 6.29 -38.05
C HIS A 537 49.11 5.22 -37.25
N ARG A 538 48.84 4.10 -37.90
CA ARG A 538 48.45 2.84 -37.24
C ARG A 538 49.26 1.71 -37.84
N LYS A 539 49.61 0.73 -37.02
CA LYS A 539 50.26 -0.49 -37.52
C LYS A 539 49.31 -1.17 -38.50
N ASN A 540 49.83 -1.58 -39.65
CA ASN A 540 49.06 -2.39 -40.60
C ASN A 540 48.67 -3.69 -39.86
N PRO A 541 47.37 -4.05 -39.78
CA PRO A 541 46.92 -5.21 -39.03
C PRO A 541 47.57 -6.52 -39.48
#